data_AF-A0A944SW46-F1
#
_entry.id   AF-A0A944SW46-F1
#
_cell.length_a   1.000
_cell.length_b   1.000
_cell.length_c   1.000
_cell.angle_alpha   90.00
_cell.angle_beta   90.00
_cell.angle_gamma   90.00
#
_symmetry.space_group_name_H-M   'P 1'
#
loop_
_entity.id
_entity.type
_entity.pdbx_description
1 polymer ?
#
loop_
_entity_poly.entity_id
_entity_poly.type
_entity_poly.pdbx_seq_one_letter_code
_entity_poly.pdbx_strand_id
1 'polypeptide(L)' 'MLQVIVFCDTCNPQGIRYIEQQRNSERGDEGGRIVTDGRAWYEGSLTEAEQIGWIIESDTHRCPKCEARKNES' A
#
# COMPACT_ATOMS: atom_id res chain seq x y z
N MET A 1 17.10 -16.06 5.05
CA MET A 1 16.70 -14.65 4.82
C MET A 1 15.37 -14.43 5.50
N LEU A 2 15.23 -13.36 6.28
CA LEU A 2 13.99 -13.07 6.99
C LEU A 2 13.01 -12.44 5.99
N GLN A 3 11.90 -13.11 5.69
CA GLN A 3 10.79 -12.47 4.99
C GLN A 3 10.01 -11.63 6.00
N VAL A 4 9.82 -10.37 5.67
CA VAL A 4 9.03 -9.43 6.45
C VAL A 4 7.87 -8.94 5.62
N ILE A 5 6.87 -8.41 6.31
CA ILE A 5 5.75 -7.76 5.64
C ILE A 5 5.71 -6.33 6.12
N VAL A 6 5.86 -5.42 5.15
CA VAL A 6 5.92 -3.98 5.34
C VAL A 6 4.55 -3.41 5.00
N PHE A 7 4.01 -2.59 5.89
CA PHE A 7 2.73 -1.91 5.69
C PHE A 7 2.96 -0.43 5.57
N CYS A 8 2.21 0.27 4.73
CA CYS A 8 2.34 1.71 4.67
C CYS A 8 1.60 2.37 5.84
N ASP A 9 2.29 3.13 6.67
CA ASP A 9 1.67 3.82 7.83
C ASP A 9 0.70 4.93 7.43
N THR A 10 0.71 5.37 6.17
CA THR A 10 -0.18 6.42 5.67
C THR A 10 -1.48 5.85 5.09
N CYS A 11 -1.40 4.92 4.14
CA CYS A 11 -2.59 4.35 3.49
C CYS A 11 -3.06 3.04 4.13
N ASN A 12 -2.23 2.37 4.92
CA ASN A 12 -2.53 1.09 5.56
C ASN A 12 -2.09 1.05 7.05
N PRO A 13 -2.49 2.03 7.89
CA PRO A 13 -2.11 2.06 9.30
C PRO A 13 -2.64 0.87 10.12
N GLN A 14 -3.62 0.15 9.59
CA GLN A 14 -4.20 -1.03 10.24
C GLN A 14 -3.46 -2.34 9.92
N GLY A 15 -2.43 -2.30 9.05
CA GLY A 15 -1.64 -3.49 8.73
C GLY A 15 -2.44 -4.59 8.01
N ILE A 16 -3.36 -4.20 7.11
CA ILE A 16 -4.25 -5.15 6.44
C ILE A 16 -3.56 -5.71 5.19
N ARG A 17 -3.49 -7.05 5.10
CA ARG A 17 -2.83 -7.79 4.00
C ARG A 17 -3.76 -8.23 2.88
N TYR A 18 -5.06 -8.10 3.07
CA TYR A 18 -6.04 -8.54 2.10
C TYR A 18 -6.59 -7.31 1.38
N ILE A 19 -6.66 -7.38 0.05
CA ILE A 19 -7.45 -6.42 -0.73
C ILE A 19 -8.89 -6.62 -0.25
N GLU A 20 -9.44 -5.67 0.50
CA GLU A 20 -10.87 -5.68 0.72
C GLU A 20 -11.51 -5.28 -0.59
N GLN A 21 -12.26 -6.21 -1.18
CA GLN A 21 -13.19 -5.85 -2.23
C GLN A 21 -14.28 -5.01 -1.57
N GLN A 22 -14.09 -3.70 -1.56
CA GLN A 22 -15.18 -2.80 -1.23
C GLN A 22 -16.23 -2.97 -2.32
N ARG A 23 -17.41 -3.49 -1.95
CA ARG A 23 -18.58 -3.46 -2.83
C ARG A 23 -18.97 -2.00 -2.98
N ASN A 24 -18.43 -1.32 -3.98
CA ASN A 24 -18.89 0.01 -4.29
C ASN A 24 -20.30 -0.14 -4.89
N SER A 25 -21.33 0.23 -4.12
CA SER A 25 -22.72 0.23 -4.58
C SER A 25 -23.07 1.48 -5.38
N GLU A 26 -22.07 2.21 -5.91
CA GLU A 26 -22.31 3.35 -6.77
C GLU A 26 -22.81 2.86 -8.13
N ARG A 27 -24.06 3.19 -8.39
CA ARG A 27 -24.85 2.78 -9.55
C ARG A 27 -24.30 3.52 -10.79
N GLY A 28 -23.30 2.94 -11.44
CA GLY A 28 -22.72 3.51 -12.66
C GLY A 28 -21.44 2.86 -13.19
N ASP A 29 -20.82 1.92 -12.48
CA ASP A 29 -19.59 1.27 -12.96
C ASP A 29 -19.94 0.11 -13.90
N GLU A 30 -20.08 0.42 -15.20
CA GLU A 30 -20.37 -0.55 -16.27
C GLU A 30 -19.19 -1.49 -16.59
N GLY A 31 -18.07 -1.37 -15.87
CA GLY A 31 -16.97 -2.32 -15.92
C GLY A 31 -16.65 -2.79 -14.51
N GLY A 32 -16.85 -4.08 -14.24
CA GLY A 32 -16.55 -4.74 -12.95
C GLY A 32 -15.07 -4.70 -12.56
N ARG A 33 -14.53 -3.51 -12.36
CA ARG A 33 -13.16 -3.25 -11.92
C ARG A 33 -13.15 -3.36 -10.42
N ILE A 34 -12.36 -4.31 -9.92
CA ILE A 34 -12.04 -4.45 -8.51
C ILE A 34 -11.42 -3.12 -8.06
N VAL A 35 -12.19 -2.33 -7.30
CA VAL A 35 -11.67 -1.14 -6.61
C VAL A 35 -10.81 -1.69 -5.46
N THR A 36 -9.50 -1.59 -5.61
CA THR A 36 -8.59 -1.83 -4.49
C THR A 36 -8.78 -0.67 -3.51
N ASP A 37 -8.93 -0.98 -2.22
CA ASP A 37 -9.12 -0.06 -1.09
C ASP A 37 -8.01 1.00 -0.88
N GLY A 38 -7.07 1.12 -1.82
CA GLY A 38 -5.97 2.09 -1.79
C GLY A 38 -4.84 1.74 -0.82
N ARG A 39 -4.93 0.61 -0.10
CA ARG A 39 -3.93 0.19 0.89
C ARG A 39 -2.72 -0.45 0.20
N ALA A 40 -1.54 -0.22 0.78
CA ALA A 40 -0.29 -0.78 0.29
C ALA A 40 0.37 -1.65 1.37
N TRP A 41 0.90 -2.80 0.95
CA TRP A 41 1.81 -3.65 1.70
C TRP A 41 2.81 -4.29 0.74
N TYR A 42 3.93 -4.75 1.28
CA TYR A 42 4.95 -5.50 0.57
C TYR A 42 5.37 -6.71 1.38
N GLU A 43 5.57 -7.84 0.71
CA GLU A 43 6.03 -9.10 1.31
C GLU A 43 7.33 -9.52 0.64
N GLY A 44 8.41 -9.61 1.42
CA GLY A 44 9.75 -9.87 0.89
C GLY A 44 10.84 -9.45 1.88
N SER A 45 12.03 -9.14 1.38
CA SER A 45 13.09 -8.53 2.19
C SER A 45 12.95 -7.01 2.25
N LEU A 46 13.47 -6.38 3.32
CA LEU A 46 13.52 -4.92 3.43
C LEU A 46 14.32 -4.30 2.27
N THR A 47 15.42 -4.94 1.87
CA THR A 47 16.27 -4.46 0.76
C THR A 47 15.51 -4.45 -0.57
N GLU A 48 14.70 -5.48 -0.85
CA GLU A 48 13.87 -5.49 -2.05
C GLU A 48 12.78 -4.41 -1.96
N ALA A 49 12.17 -4.22 -0.78
CA ALA A 49 11.18 -3.17 -0.55
C ALA A 49 11.76 -1.77 -0.84
N GLU A 50 12.97 -1.48 -0.37
CA GLU A 50 13.67 -0.22 -0.66
C GLU A 50 13.96 -0.06 -2.16
N GLN A 51 14.38 -1.14 -2.85
CA GLN A 51 14.66 -1.11 -4.29
C GLN A 51 13.43 -0.79 -5.15
N ILE A 52 12.24 -1.22 -4.73
CA ILE A 52 10.98 -0.89 -5.41
C ILE A 52 10.42 0.48 -5.00
N GLY A 53 11.15 1.25 -4.19
CA GLY A 53 10.81 2.62 -3.80
C GLY A 53 9.98 2.74 -2.52
N TRP A 54 9.96 1.73 -1.65
CA TRP A 54 9.47 1.94 -0.28
C TRP A 54 10.48 2.76 0.52
N ILE A 55 9.96 3.65 1.34
CA ILE A 55 10.72 4.41 2.32
C ILE A 55 10.55 3.70 3.66
N ILE A 56 11.65 3.18 4.21
CA ILE A 56 11.71 2.45 5.47
C ILE A 56 12.61 3.25 6.40
N GLU A 57 12.01 4.11 7.21
CA GLU A 57 12.67 4.84 8.30
C GLU A 57 12.42 4.12 9.62
N SER A 58 13.26 4.37 10.63
CA SER A 58 13.32 3.60 11.89
C SER A 58 11.97 3.28 12.54
N ASP A 59 10.98 4.17 12.43
CA ASP A 59 9.62 3.98 12.95
C ASP A 59 8.52 4.18 11.89
N THR A 60 8.87 4.46 10.63
CA THR A 60 7.85 4.71 9.59
C THR A 60 8.16 4.06 8.26
N HIS A 61 7.13 3.44 7.70
CA HIS A 61 7.12 2.73 6.43
C HIS A 61 6.16 3.42 5.48
N ARG A 62 6.66 3.89 4.35
CA ARG A 62 5.85 4.59 3.34
C ARG A 62 5.98 3.92 1.99
N CYS A 63 4.84 3.73 1.33
CA CYS A 63 4.82 3.21 -0.03
C CYS A 63 5.16 4.32 -1.04
N PRO A 64 5.68 3.97 -2.23
CA PRO A 64 6.03 4.94 -3.26
C PRO A 64 4.86 5.83 -3.69
N LYS A 65 3.61 5.34 -3.61
CA LYS A 65 2.42 6.13 -3.90
C LYS A 65 2.19 7.26 -2.88
N CYS A 66 2.34 6.97 -1.60
CA CYS A 66 2.18 7.97 -0.54
C CYS A 66 3.35 8.96 -0.52
N GLU A 67 4.56 8.51 -0.87
CA GLU A 67 5.71 9.39 -1.01
C GLU A 67 5.56 10.34 -2.21
N ALA A 68 5.12 9.83 -3.37
CA ALA A 68 4.84 10.67 -4.54
C ALA A 68 3.83 11.78 -4.23
N ARG A 69 2.72 11.45 -3.53
CA ARG A 69 1.71 12.43 -3.11
C ARG A 69 2.25 13.50 -2.15
N LYS A 70 3.22 13.14 -1.31
CA LYS A 70 3.86 14.07 -0.36
C LYS A 70 4.72 15.10 -1.09
N ASN A 71 5.42 14.68 -2.16
CA ASN A 71 6.28 15.57 -2.94
C ASN A 71 5.52 16.48 -3.92
N GLU A 72 4.22 16.22 -4.15
CA GLU A 72 3.34 17.06 -4.97
C GLU A 72 2.67 18.20 -4.18
N SER A 73 2.95 18.33 -2.88
CA SER A 73 2.36 19.34 -1.97
C SER A 73 3.31 20.50 -1.64
#